data_AF-A0A2V9I0H0-F1
#
_entry.id   AF-A0A2V9I0H0-F1
#
_cell.length_a   1.000
_cell.length_b   1.000
_cell.length_c   1.000
_cell.angle_alpha   90.00
_cell.angle_beta   90.00
_cell.angle_gamma   90.00
#
_symmetry.space_group_name_H-M   'P 1'
#
loop_
_entity.id
_entity.type
_entity.pdbx_description
1 polymer ?
#
loop_
_entity_poly.entity_id
_entity_poly.type
_entity_poly.pdbx_seq_one_letter_code
_entity_poly.pdbx_strand_id
1 'polypeptide(L)'
;MGKTPLVNGRSNVTIFLAHFGAFLFVVLAASLLRRITLQPDAILQGYLQIVSGLLAFVFAAVTLVRFQGTQDRISLILGAGFLLSGAVLTATSVLFFQFFPDTPGLLWAPVAWWLGRMVLALLLVVALLVERFLPRSRHPRREIAGALLTVIALTYMLTVALRRLPPEVSRHPSAFFPNPEQLLPAAIFLTSLIWYRRRLSVEDSEFDRTMYAAAWLNVAAQLSAAQSARLLDAPFVFAQALMVLGYTVALGGALLDNARLFEQVHQLAVSDSLTGLANYRRLLDVLEGETERTDRTGRPF
;
A
#
# COMPACT_ATOMS: atom_id res chain seq x y z
N MET A 1 25.14 19.03 -36.74
CA MET A 1 24.01 19.63 -36.00
C MET A 1 23.35 18.57 -35.14
N GLY A 2 23.81 18.42 -33.90
CA GLY A 2 23.28 17.44 -32.95
C GLY A 2 22.00 17.96 -32.30
N LYS A 3 20.90 17.24 -32.47
CA LYS A 3 19.66 17.47 -31.70
C LYS A 3 19.90 16.94 -30.29
N THR A 4 20.17 17.85 -29.35
CA THR A 4 20.09 17.56 -27.92
C THR A 4 18.65 17.19 -27.56
N PRO A 5 18.40 16.06 -26.88
CA PRO A 5 17.06 15.75 -26.38
C PRO A 5 16.71 16.76 -25.29
N LEU A 6 15.58 17.45 -25.46
CA LEU A 6 14.97 18.30 -24.45
C LEU A 6 14.50 17.43 -23.28
N VAL A 7 15.40 17.13 -22.34
CA VAL A 7 15.01 16.60 -21.04
C VAL A 7 14.33 17.74 -20.29
N ASN A 8 12.99 17.71 -20.29
CA ASN A 8 12.13 18.62 -19.54
C ASN A 8 12.39 18.44 -18.03
N GLY A 9 13.42 19.10 -17.51
CA GLY A 9 13.72 19.17 -16.09
C GLY A 9 12.66 20.03 -15.38
N ARG A 10 11.52 19.44 -15.02
CA ARG A 10 10.57 20.09 -14.10
C ARG A 10 11.31 20.41 -12.80
N SER A 11 11.44 21.69 -12.46
CA SER A 11 12.13 22.09 -11.23
C SER A 11 11.41 21.53 -10.00
N ASN A 12 12.15 21.20 -8.94
CA ASN A 12 11.57 20.66 -7.70
C ASN A 12 10.41 21.50 -7.14
N VAL A 13 10.44 22.81 -7.39
CA VAL A 13 9.41 23.79 -7.04
C VAL A 13 8.11 23.53 -7.80
N THR A 14 8.15 23.28 -9.11
CA THR A 14 6.94 22.98 -9.90
C THR A 14 6.24 21.72 -9.42
N ILE A 15 7.00 20.68 -9.09
CA ILE A 15 6.45 19.43 -8.58
C ILE A 15 5.86 19.66 -7.19
N PHE A 16 6.54 20.40 -6.30
CA PHE A 16 5.99 20.74 -4.99
C PHE A 16 4.68 21.51 -5.10
N LEU A 17 4.62 22.55 -5.94
CA LEU A 17 3.41 23.34 -6.20
C LEU A 17 2.28 22.46 -6.75
N ALA A 18 2.58 21.51 -7.63
CA ALA A 18 1.58 20.57 -8.14
C ALA A 18 0.99 19.69 -7.04
N HIS A 19 1.84 19.17 -6.12
CA HIS A 19 1.36 18.37 -4.97
C HIS A 19 0.53 19.22 -4.01
N PHE A 20 1.01 20.42 -3.69
CA PHE A 20 0.29 21.34 -2.83
C PHE A 20 -1.07 21.71 -3.42
N GLY A 21 -1.12 22.09 -4.71
CA GLY A 21 -2.35 22.40 -5.41
C GLY A 21 -3.31 21.21 -5.48
N ALA A 22 -2.80 20.00 -5.70
CA ALA A 22 -3.63 18.79 -5.73
C ALA A 22 -4.18 18.42 -4.35
N PHE A 23 -3.40 18.53 -3.27
CA PHE A 23 -3.90 18.31 -1.92
C PHE A 23 -4.89 19.40 -1.48
N LEU A 24 -4.64 20.66 -1.84
CA LEU A 24 -5.61 21.74 -1.64
C LEU A 24 -6.91 21.46 -2.37
N PHE A 25 -6.83 20.99 -3.63
CA PHE A 25 -8.00 20.58 -4.39
C PHE A 25 -8.77 19.44 -3.69
N VAL A 26 -8.08 18.43 -3.14
CA VAL A 26 -8.72 17.35 -2.37
C VAL A 26 -9.46 17.90 -1.14
N VAL A 27 -8.83 18.79 -0.37
CA VAL A 27 -9.46 19.42 0.81
C VAL A 27 -10.69 20.24 0.39
N LEU A 28 -10.57 21.03 -0.67
CA LEU A 28 -11.69 21.84 -1.18
C LEU A 28 -12.83 20.95 -1.70
N ALA A 29 -12.53 19.92 -2.48
CA ALA A 29 -13.52 18.96 -2.97
C ALA A 29 -14.22 18.25 -1.80
N ALA A 30 -13.48 17.78 -0.81
CA ALA A 30 -14.05 17.17 0.40
C ALA A 30 -14.91 18.16 1.20
N SER A 31 -14.49 19.43 1.28
CA SER A 31 -15.29 20.47 1.94
C SER A 31 -16.62 20.77 1.21
N LEU A 32 -16.63 20.68 -0.13
CA LEU A 32 -17.84 20.80 -0.94
C LEU A 32 -18.74 19.58 -0.76
N LEU A 33 -18.17 18.38 -0.69
CA LEU A 33 -18.91 17.14 -0.41
C LEU A 33 -19.66 17.18 0.92
N ARG A 34 -19.19 17.93 1.93
CA ARG A 34 -19.94 18.14 3.19
C ARG A 34 -21.35 18.71 2.97
N ARG A 35 -21.57 19.46 1.89
CA ARG A 35 -22.88 20.05 1.57
C ARG A 35 -23.85 19.01 1.00
N ILE A 36 -23.34 17.88 0.52
CA ILE A 36 -24.16 16.80 -0.01
C ILE A 36 -24.63 15.94 1.16
N THR A 37 -25.93 15.90 1.38
CA THR A 37 -26.56 15.02 2.37
C THR A 37 -26.64 13.58 1.83
N LEU A 38 -25.48 12.97 1.65
CA LEU A 38 -25.36 11.52 1.51
C LEU A 38 -25.42 10.92 2.91
N GLN A 39 -26.35 9.98 3.11
CA GLN A 39 -26.37 9.07 4.27
C GLN A 39 -26.08 7.66 3.73
N PRO A 40 -24.80 7.31 3.54
CA PRO A 40 -24.38 5.99 3.13
C PRO A 40 -24.75 4.97 4.20
N ASP A 41 -25.30 3.85 3.77
CA ASP A 41 -25.65 2.74 4.66
C ASP A 41 -24.40 2.18 5.35
N ALA A 42 -24.53 1.81 6.62
CA ALA A 42 -23.45 1.17 7.38
C ALA A 42 -22.97 -0.16 6.74
N ILE A 43 -23.84 -0.80 5.96
CA ILE A 43 -23.51 -1.99 5.16
C ILE A 43 -22.44 -1.68 4.11
N LEU A 44 -22.55 -0.55 3.41
CA LEU A 44 -21.56 -0.12 2.41
C LEU A 44 -20.18 0.08 3.05
N GLN A 45 -20.14 0.67 4.25
CA GLN A 45 -18.90 0.82 5.01
C GLN A 45 -18.28 -0.54 5.35
N GLY A 46 -19.08 -1.48 5.82
CA GLY A 46 -18.62 -2.84 6.11
C GLY A 46 -18.03 -3.52 4.87
N TYR A 47 -18.69 -3.43 3.72
CA TYR A 47 -18.14 -3.95 2.46
C TYR A 47 -16.81 -3.29 2.08
N LEU A 48 -16.72 -1.96 2.15
CA LEU A 48 -15.47 -1.25 1.84
C LEU A 48 -14.33 -1.63 2.79
N GLN A 49 -14.63 -1.89 4.07
CA GLN A 49 -13.63 -2.37 5.03
C GLN A 49 -13.18 -3.80 4.72
N ILE A 50 -14.10 -4.71 4.40
CA ILE A 50 -13.78 -6.09 4.00
C ILE A 50 -12.93 -6.10 2.73
N VAL A 51 -13.32 -5.34 1.70
CA VAL A 51 -12.56 -5.22 0.45
C VAL A 51 -11.16 -4.66 0.72
N SER A 52 -11.05 -3.60 1.52
CA SER A 52 -9.75 -3.04 1.91
C SER A 52 -8.89 -4.06 2.68
N GLY A 53 -9.49 -4.82 3.59
CA GLY A 53 -8.82 -5.88 4.35
C GLY A 53 -8.30 -6.99 3.45
N LEU A 54 -9.13 -7.45 2.50
CA LEU A 54 -8.75 -8.45 1.51
C LEU A 54 -7.60 -7.96 0.62
N LEU A 55 -7.69 -6.75 0.07
CA LEU A 55 -6.62 -6.14 -0.72
C LEU A 55 -5.31 -6.07 0.07
N ALA A 56 -5.38 -5.72 1.36
CA ALA A 56 -4.20 -5.66 2.21
C ALA A 56 -3.58 -7.05 2.46
N PHE A 57 -4.40 -8.08 2.68
CA PHE A 57 -3.91 -9.45 2.82
C PHE A 57 -3.26 -9.98 1.54
N VAL A 58 -3.88 -9.71 0.39
CA VAL A 58 -3.31 -10.12 -0.91
C VAL A 58 -1.99 -9.37 -1.16
N PHE A 59 -1.94 -8.06 -0.90
CA PHE A 59 -0.71 -7.29 -0.99
C PHE A 59 0.38 -7.85 -0.07
N ALA A 60 0.04 -8.18 1.18
CA ALA A 60 0.97 -8.78 2.13
C ALA A 60 1.54 -10.12 1.64
N ALA A 61 0.70 -10.98 1.06
CA ALA A 61 1.14 -12.24 0.49
C ALA A 61 2.09 -12.02 -0.72
N VAL A 62 1.71 -11.15 -1.65
CA VAL A 62 2.47 -10.84 -2.86
C VAL A 62 3.85 -10.25 -2.52
N THR A 63 3.90 -9.34 -1.55
CA THR A 63 5.16 -8.74 -1.09
C THR A 63 6.02 -9.70 -0.27
N LEU A 64 5.42 -10.64 0.46
CA LEU A 64 6.18 -11.71 1.13
C LEU A 64 6.85 -12.65 0.12
N VAL A 65 6.16 -12.99 -0.97
CA VAL A 65 6.76 -13.75 -2.09
C VAL A 65 7.91 -12.95 -2.72
N ARG A 66 7.71 -11.65 -2.95
CA ARG A 66 8.77 -10.75 -3.44
C ARG A 66 9.98 -10.75 -2.51
N PHE A 67 9.78 -10.69 -1.20
CA PHE A 67 10.87 -10.75 -0.21
C PHE A 67 11.64 -12.07 -0.31
N GLN A 68 10.97 -13.20 -0.50
CA GLN A 68 11.66 -14.49 -0.66
C GLN A 68 12.56 -14.49 -1.92
N GLY A 69 12.07 -13.94 -3.03
CA GLY A 69 12.84 -13.87 -4.28
C GLY A 69 13.97 -12.83 -4.29
N THR A 70 13.74 -11.66 -3.72
CA THR A 70 14.65 -10.49 -3.82
C THR A 70 15.50 -10.25 -2.57
N GLN A 71 15.10 -10.80 -1.41
CA GLN A 71 15.68 -10.53 -0.11
C GLN A 71 15.65 -9.04 0.30
N ASP A 72 14.77 -8.26 -0.33
CA ASP A 72 14.52 -6.84 -0.06
C ASP A 72 13.59 -6.64 1.16
N ARG A 73 14.15 -6.10 2.24
CA ARG A 73 13.45 -5.92 3.52
C ARG A 73 12.26 -4.96 3.44
N ILE A 74 12.23 -4.06 2.46
CA ILE A 74 11.11 -3.14 2.27
C ILE A 74 9.84 -3.95 1.99
N SER A 75 9.95 -4.97 1.14
CA SER A 75 8.84 -5.87 0.84
C SER A 75 8.32 -6.59 2.08
N LEU A 76 9.23 -7.01 2.97
CA LEU A 76 8.85 -7.67 4.22
C LEU A 76 8.13 -6.72 5.17
N ILE A 77 8.67 -5.51 5.39
CA ILE A 77 8.10 -4.55 6.35
C ILE A 77 6.76 -4.03 5.83
N LEU A 78 6.67 -3.71 4.55
CA LEU A 78 5.40 -3.32 3.92
C LEU A 78 4.40 -4.47 3.96
N GLY A 79 4.82 -5.68 3.63
CA GLY A 79 3.96 -6.86 3.72
C GLY A 79 3.41 -7.07 5.12
N ALA A 80 4.25 -6.96 6.15
CA ALA A 80 3.83 -7.06 7.54
C ALA A 80 2.87 -5.92 7.95
N GLY A 81 3.09 -4.70 7.46
CA GLY A 81 2.21 -3.57 7.73
C GLY A 81 0.84 -3.65 7.08
N PHE A 82 0.78 -4.10 5.83
CA PHE A 82 -0.49 -4.39 5.17
C PHE A 82 -1.19 -5.60 5.78
N LEU A 83 -0.46 -6.66 6.17
CA LEU A 83 -1.03 -7.82 6.88
C LEU A 83 -1.76 -7.38 8.14
N LEU A 84 -1.11 -6.56 8.95
CA LEU A 84 -1.70 -6.06 10.17
C LEU A 84 -2.86 -5.08 9.91
N SER A 85 -2.68 -4.14 8.98
CA SER A 85 -3.75 -3.20 8.61
C SER A 85 -4.99 -3.98 8.16
N GLY A 86 -4.81 -5.02 7.34
CA GLY A 86 -5.86 -5.95 6.92
C GLY A 86 -6.50 -6.68 8.09
N ALA A 87 -5.70 -7.21 9.02
CA ALA A 87 -6.20 -7.88 10.23
C ALA A 87 -7.05 -6.94 11.10
N VAL A 88 -6.60 -5.69 11.31
CA VAL A 88 -7.37 -4.69 12.06
C VAL A 88 -8.70 -4.37 11.38
N LEU A 89 -8.68 -4.14 10.06
CA LEU A 89 -9.90 -3.83 9.28
C LEU A 89 -10.89 -4.99 9.29
N THR A 90 -10.42 -6.21 9.08
CA THR A 90 -11.26 -7.42 9.07
C THR A 90 -11.80 -7.73 10.46
N ALA A 91 -10.97 -7.67 11.51
CA ALA A 91 -11.43 -7.87 12.89
C ALA A 91 -12.50 -6.85 13.26
N THR A 92 -12.31 -5.57 12.90
CA THR A 92 -13.30 -4.52 13.12
C THR A 92 -14.60 -4.80 12.35
N SER A 93 -14.50 -5.25 11.11
CA SER A 93 -15.67 -5.58 10.28
C SER A 93 -16.46 -6.75 10.85
N VAL A 94 -15.78 -7.82 11.29
CA VAL A 94 -16.42 -8.99 11.91
C VAL A 94 -17.07 -8.61 13.24
N LEU A 95 -16.39 -7.83 14.08
CA LEU A 95 -16.95 -7.33 15.34
C LEU A 95 -18.19 -6.46 15.09
N PHE A 96 -18.17 -5.64 14.03
CA PHE A 96 -19.29 -4.81 13.61
C PHE A 96 -20.51 -5.65 13.18
N PHE A 97 -20.32 -6.74 12.43
CA PHE A 97 -21.42 -7.57 11.92
C PHE A 97 -21.91 -8.68 12.87
N GLN A 98 -21.06 -9.26 13.73
CA GLN A 98 -21.41 -10.44 14.53
C GLN A 98 -21.83 -10.15 15.98
N PHE A 99 -21.26 -9.13 16.63
CA PHE A 99 -21.37 -9.00 18.09
C PHE A 99 -22.24 -7.83 18.59
N PHE A 100 -22.61 -6.89 17.71
CA PHE A 100 -23.32 -5.67 18.12
C PHE A 100 -24.54 -5.32 17.24
N PRO A 101 -25.54 -6.21 17.09
CA PRO A 101 -26.78 -5.84 16.41
C PRO A 101 -27.58 -4.74 17.16
N ASP A 102 -27.51 -4.69 18.51
CA ASP A 102 -28.40 -3.87 19.35
C ASP A 102 -27.69 -2.81 20.23
N THR A 103 -26.39 -2.57 20.05
CA THR A 103 -25.63 -1.52 20.77
C THR A 103 -24.95 -0.58 19.77
N PRO A 104 -24.63 0.68 20.15
CA PRO A 104 -23.96 1.61 19.25
C PRO A 104 -22.48 1.22 19.04
N GLY A 105 -22.22 0.10 18.37
CA GLY A 105 -20.89 -0.31 17.86
C GLY A 105 -20.27 0.73 16.91
N LEU A 106 -21.07 1.71 16.50
CA LEU A 106 -20.66 2.94 15.81
C LEU A 106 -19.60 3.76 16.56
N LEU A 107 -19.49 3.60 17.89
CA LEU A 107 -18.50 4.34 18.70
C LEU A 107 -17.06 3.84 18.49
N TRP A 108 -16.87 2.54 18.24
CA TRP A 108 -15.53 1.93 18.15
C TRP A 108 -15.01 1.80 16.71
N ALA A 109 -15.89 1.78 15.71
CA ALA A 109 -15.53 1.68 14.30
C ALA A 109 -14.57 2.80 13.82
N PRO A 110 -14.72 4.08 14.24
CA PRO A 110 -13.78 5.15 13.89
C PRO A 110 -12.38 4.95 14.48
N VAL A 111 -12.31 4.49 15.73
CA VAL A 111 -11.05 4.30 16.46
C VAL A 111 -10.24 3.19 15.81
N ALA A 112 -10.87 2.06 15.49
CA ALA A 112 -10.18 0.94 14.88
C ALA A 112 -9.76 1.25 13.43
N TRP A 113 -10.57 2.00 12.69
CA TRP A 113 -10.19 2.50 11.37
C TRP A 113 -8.97 3.42 11.47
N TRP A 114 -8.96 4.39 12.39
CA TRP A 114 -7.84 5.31 12.61
C TRP A 114 -6.57 4.57 13.05
N LEU A 115 -6.70 3.59 13.95
CA LEU A 115 -5.58 2.76 14.42
C LEU A 115 -4.95 1.97 13.27
N GLY A 116 -5.76 1.37 12.40
CA GLY A 116 -5.28 0.68 11.19
C GLY A 116 -4.52 1.60 10.23
N ARG A 117 -4.89 2.89 10.17
CA ARG A 117 -4.19 3.90 9.36
C ARG A 117 -2.87 4.32 9.98
N MET A 118 -2.85 4.53 11.30
CA MET A 118 -1.63 4.88 12.03
C MET A 118 -0.55 3.84 11.87
N VAL A 119 -0.92 2.58 12.08
CA VAL A 119 0.06 1.51 11.98
C VAL A 119 0.61 1.41 10.55
N LEU A 120 -0.26 1.47 9.53
CA LEU A 120 0.19 1.44 8.15
C LEU A 120 1.12 2.62 7.82
N ALA A 121 0.74 3.84 8.23
CA ALA A 121 1.53 5.04 7.99
C ALA A 121 2.92 4.92 8.64
N LEU A 122 2.97 4.46 9.89
CA LEU A 122 4.22 4.29 10.61
C LEU A 122 5.10 3.20 9.99
N LEU A 123 4.50 2.10 9.53
CA LEU A 123 5.24 1.00 8.91
C LEU A 123 5.79 1.38 7.52
N LEU A 124 5.14 2.26 6.76
CA LEU A 124 5.72 2.85 5.55
C LEU A 124 7.00 3.64 5.85
N VAL A 125 7.01 4.44 6.92
CA VAL A 125 8.20 5.18 7.34
C VAL A 125 9.28 4.21 7.84
N VAL A 126 8.91 3.24 8.67
CA VAL A 126 9.84 2.23 9.21
C VAL A 126 10.47 1.40 8.09
N ALA A 127 9.72 1.04 7.05
CA ALA A 127 10.25 0.30 5.91
C ALA A 127 11.45 1.02 5.27
N LEU A 128 11.28 2.31 5.01
CA LEU A 128 12.30 3.17 4.42
C LEU A 128 13.45 3.50 5.41
N LEU A 129 13.16 3.59 6.70
CA LEU A 129 14.19 3.79 7.73
C LEU A 129 15.11 2.56 7.82
N VAL A 130 14.53 1.36 7.86
CA VAL A 130 15.29 0.10 7.96
C VAL A 130 16.14 -0.12 6.71
N GLU A 131 15.59 0.16 5.53
CA GLU A 131 16.35 0.13 4.27
C GLU A 131 17.64 0.95 4.35
N ARG A 132 17.55 2.18 4.88
CA ARG A 132 18.70 3.09 4.97
C ARG A 132 19.85 2.53 5.82
N PHE A 133 19.56 1.74 6.84
CA PHE A 133 20.57 1.20 7.74
C PHE A 133 21.05 -0.20 7.34
N LEU A 134 20.18 -1.03 6.78
CA LEU A 134 20.44 -2.44 6.52
C LEU A 134 19.73 -2.92 5.23
N PRO A 135 20.29 -2.67 4.04
CA PRO A 135 19.57 -2.84 2.77
C PRO A 135 19.32 -4.29 2.33
N ARG A 136 20.10 -5.27 2.80
CA ARG A 136 19.91 -6.69 2.44
C ARG A 136 19.71 -7.60 3.65
N SER A 137 18.79 -8.54 3.51
CA SER A 137 18.57 -9.62 4.47
C SER A 137 19.79 -10.56 4.50
N ARG A 138 20.24 -10.92 5.71
CA ARG A 138 21.26 -11.97 5.91
C ARG A 138 20.63 -13.28 6.40
N HIS A 139 19.48 -13.20 7.09
CA HIS A 139 18.78 -14.35 7.67
C HIS A 139 17.26 -14.24 7.51
N PRO A 140 16.70 -14.56 6.32
CA PRO A 140 15.30 -14.27 5.97
C PRO A 140 14.25 -14.79 6.95
N ARG A 141 14.39 -16.04 7.43
CA ARG A 141 13.43 -16.63 8.37
C ARG A 141 13.39 -15.91 9.72
N ARG A 142 14.55 -15.47 10.24
CA ARG A 142 14.63 -14.71 11.50
C ARG A 142 14.13 -13.28 11.32
N GLU A 143 14.40 -12.68 10.16
CA GLU A 143 13.93 -11.34 9.82
C GLU A 143 12.40 -11.27 9.71
N ILE A 144 11.76 -12.30 9.14
CA ILE A 144 10.28 -12.41 9.12
C ILE A 144 9.72 -12.42 10.54
N ALA A 145 10.26 -13.28 11.41
CA ALA A 145 9.82 -13.35 12.80
C ALA A 145 10.04 -12.03 13.54
N GLY A 146 11.20 -11.38 13.34
CA GLY A 146 11.50 -10.08 13.92
C GLY A 146 10.56 -8.97 13.43
N ALA A 147 10.24 -8.94 12.13
CA ALA A 147 9.31 -7.98 11.55
C ALA A 147 7.90 -8.16 12.14
N LEU A 148 7.40 -9.40 12.20
CA LEU A 148 6.10 -9.71 12.80
C LEU A 148 6.05 -9.31 14.28
N LEU A 149 7.10 -9.63 15.06
CA LEU A 149 7.20 -9.22 16.47
C LEU A 149 7.21 -7.69 16.63
N THR A 150 7.94 -6.97 15.78
CA THR A 150 7.98 -5.50 15.79
C THR A 150 6.61 -4.92 15.51
N VAL A 151 5.90 -5.48 14.53
CA VAL A 151 4.55 -5.08 14.15
C VAL A 151 3.56 -5.33 15.29
N ILE A 152 3.62 -6.50 15.94
CA ILE A 152 2.79 -6.82 17.11
C ILE A 152 3.09 -5.86 18.27
N ALA A 153 4.37 -5.64 18.59
CA ALA A 153 4.79 -4.75 19.68
C ALA A 153 4.35 -3.31 19.42
N LEU A 154 4.49 -2.83 18.18
CA LEU A 154 4.07 -1.50 17.78
C LEU A 154 2.55 -1.33 17.90
N THR A 155 1.78 -2.32 17.45
CA THR A 155 0.32 -2.34 17.57
C THR A 155 -0.12 -2.31 19.02
N TYR A 156 0.51 -3.13 19.86
CA TYR A 156 0.24 -3.18 21.28
C TYR A 156 0.54 -1.82 21.94
N MET A 157 1.71 -1.24 21.66
CA MET A 157 2.08 0.08 22.17
C MET A 157 1.10 1.17 21.74
N LEU A 158 0.70 1.20 20.47
CA LEU A 158 -0.33 2.13 19.98
C LEU A 158 -1.67 1.91 20.69
N THR A 159 -2.10 0.67 20.84
CA THR A 159 -3.36 0.34 21.52
C THR A 159 -3.35 0.78 22.99
N VAL A 160 -2.25 0.55 23.71
CA VAL A 160 -2.07 0.97 25.10
C VAL A 160 -2.01 2.49 25.23
N ALA A 161 -1.28 3.17 24.34
CA ALA A 161 -1.21 4.63 24.31
C ALA A 161 -2.60 5.24 24.07
N LEU A 162 -3.38 4.66 23.16
CA LEU A 162 -4.71 5.14 22.79
C LEU A 162 -5.77 4.91 23.87
N ARG A 163 -5.65 3.84 24.67
CA ARG A 163 -6.53 3.63 25.85
C ARG A 163 -6.45 4.75 26.88
N ARG A 164 -5.39 5.57 26.87
CA ARG A 164 -5.20 6.69 27.79
C ARG A 164 -5.77 8.01 27.28
N LEU A 165 -6.17 8.09 26.01
CA LEU A 165 -6.83 9.29 25.48
C LEU A 165 -8.34 9.26 25.80
N PRO A 166 -8.94 10.40 26.15
CA PRO A 166 -10.39 10.49 26.35
C PRO A 166 -11.13 10.04 25.08
N PRO A 167 -12.17 9.18 25.18
CA PRO A 167 -12.97 8.73 24.04
C PRO A 167 -13.85 9.83 23.43
N GLU A 168 -13.81 11.05 23.98
CA GLU A 168 -14.42 12.24 23.44
C GLU A 168 -13.60 12.72 22.23
N VAL A 169 -13.74 11.96 21.13
CA VAL A 169 -13.32 12.35 19.78
C VAL A 169 -14.03 13.66 19.47
N SER A 170 -13.30 14.76 19.71
CA SER A 170 -13.79 16.12 19.62
C SER A 170 -13.96 16.48 18.15
N ARG A 171 -15.05 15.97 17.54
CA ARG A 171 -15.52 16.51 16.27
C ARG A 171 -15.96 17.93 16.54
N HIS A 172 -15.45 18.85 15.74
CA HIS A 172 -15.81 20.27 15.80
C HIS A 172 -16.49 20.64 14.48
N PRO A 173 -17.81 20.40 14.31
CA PRO A 173 -18.49 20.54 13.02
C PRO A 173 -18.38 21.94 12.40
N SER A 174 -18.18 22.95 13.24
CA SER A 174 -18.01 24.35 12.87
C SER A 174 -16.56 24.76 12.56
N ALA A 175 -15.58 23.90 12.84
CA ALA A 175 -14.17 24.19 12.56
C ALA A 175 -13.82 23.98 11.08
N PHE A 176 -12.71 24.58 10.64
CA PHE A 176 -12.17 24.41 9.29
C PHE A 176 -11.77 22.94 9.02
N PHE A 177 -11.27 22.25 10.04
CA PHE A 177 -11.10 20.79 10.06
C PHE A 177 -12.02 20.20 11.12
N PRO A 178 -13.19 19.65 10.72
CA PRO A 178 -14.11 19.01 11.64
C PRO A 178 -13.52 17.81 12.39
N ASN A 179 -12.57 17.10 11.79
CA ASN A 179 -11.91 15.95 12.41
C ASN A 179 -10.37 16.06 12.42
N PRO A 180 -9.77 16.86 13.34
CA PRO A 180 -8.34 17.16 13.31
C PRO A 180 -7.43 15.97 13.64
N GLU A 181 -7.92 14.95 14.33
CA GLU A 181 -7.18 13.70 14.60
C GLU A 181 -6.70 12.99 13.33
N GLN A 182 -7.36 13.22 12.19
CA GLN A 182 -6.97 12.66 10.89
C GLN A 182 -5.76 13.37 10.26
N LEU A 183 -5.34 14.50 10.81
CA LEU A 183 -4.12 15.19 10.37
C LEU A 183 -2.84 14.48 10.84
N LEU A 184 -2.88 13.78 11.98
CA LEU A 184 -1.73 13.04 12.48
C LEU A 184 -1.32 11.87 11.57
N PRO A 185 -2.23 10.96 11.12
CA PRO A 185 -1.85 9.95 10.15
C PRO A 185 -1.53 10.59 8.79
N ALA A 186 -2.19 11.69 8.41
CA ALA A 186 -1.86 12.43 7.18
C ALA A 186 -0.40 12.92 7.17
N ALA A 187 0.08 13.47 8.29
CA ALA A 187 1.45 13.93 8.44
C ALA A 187 2.45 12.77 8.29
N ILE A 188 2.17 11.61 8.90
CA ILE A 188 3.04 10.43 8.79
C ILE A 188 3.05 9.90 7.34
N PHE A 189 1.89 9.80 6.67
CA PHE A 189 1.85 9.44 5.25
C PHE A 189 2.58 10.47 4.38
N LEU A 190 2.52 11.77 4.71
CA LEU A 190 3.24 12.81 4.00
C LEU A 190 4.76 12.66 4.15
N THR A 191 5.24 12.29 5.34
CA THR A 191 6.67 11.97 5.53
C THR A 191 7.09 10.77 4.66
N SER A 192 6.25 9.72 4.61
CA SER A 192 6.47 8.56 3.74
C SER A 192 6.52 8.98 2.26
N LEU A 193 5.59 9.82 1.82
CA LEU A 193 5.51 10.33 0.45
C LEU A 193 6.78 11.10 0.05
N ILE A 194 7.26 12.00 0.93
CA ILE A 194 8.49 12.76 0.69
C ILE A 194 9.69 11.82 0.56
N TRP A 195 9.78 10.79 1.39
CA TRP A 195 10.88 9.83 1.32
C TRP A 195 10.80 8.91 0.09
N TYR A 196 9.63 8.37 -0.26
CA TYR A 196 9.46 7.62 -1.52
C TYR A 196 9.80 8.48 -2.74
N ARG A 197 9.48 9.77 -2.73
CA ARG A 197 9.89 10.68 -3.81
C ARG A 197 11.41 10.81 -3.92
N ARG A 198 12.10 10.93 -2.78
CA ARG A 198 13.57 10.97 -2.76
C ARG A 198 14.13 9.64 -3.25
N ARG A 199 13.52 8.53 -2.88
CA ARG A 199 13.92 7.19 -3.33
C ARG A 199 13.76 7.01 -4.83
N LEU A 200 12.65 7.47 -5.41
CA LEU A 200 12.41 7.47 -6.87
C LEU A 200 13.45 8.26 -7.67
N SER A 201 14.18 9.20 -7.04
CA SER A 201 15.28 9.89 -7.71
C SER A 201 16.59 9.08 -7.76
N VAL A 202 16.67 8.00 -6.98
CA VAL A 202 17.83 7.11 -6.88
C VAL A 202 17.54 5.76 -7.54
N GLU A 203 16.39 5.17 -7.25
CA GLU A 203 15.95 3.86 -7.74
C GLU A 203 14.52 3.97 -8.25
N ASP A 204 14.32 3.65 -9.52
CA ASP A 204 13.05 3.86 -10.22
C ASP A 204 12.41 2.53 -10.60
N SER A 205 11.92 1.81 -9.59
CA SER A 205 11.18 0.56 -9.77
C SER A 205 9.67 0.80 -9.90
N GLU A 206 8.97 -0.12 -10.56
CA GLU A 206 7.50 -0.02 -10.65
C GLU A 206 6.84 -0.09 -9.29
N PHE A 207 7.38 -0.95 -8.42
CA PHE A 207 6.97 -1.08 -7.04
C PHE A 207 7.08 0.26 -6.28
N ASP A 208 8.17 1.00 -6.45
CA ASP A 208 8.36 2.28 -5.77
C ASP A 208 7.45 3.38 -6.31
N ARG A 209 7.19 3.38 -7.63
CA ARG A 209 6.24 4.32 -8.26
C ARG A 209 4.83 4.11 -7.74
N THR A 210 4.39 2.86 -7.60
CA THR A 210 3.05 2.57 -7.08
C THR A 210 2.97 2.74 -5.57
N MET A 211 4.04 2.47 -4.80
CA MET A 211 4.11 2.83 -3.39
C MET A 211 4.05 4.34 -3.17
N TYR A 212 4.73 5.12 -4.00
CA TYR A 212 4.64 6.58 -4.01
C TYR A 212 3.20 7.05 -4.27
N ALA A 213 2.56 6.51 -5.30
CA ALA A 213 1.16 6.83 -5.62
C ALA A 213 0.20 6.40 -4.50
N ALA A 214 0.41 5.23 -3.90
CA ALA A 214 -0.38 4.73 -2.77
C ALA A 214 -0.21 5.60 -1.52
N ALA A 215 1.01 6.05 -1.21
CA ALA A 215 1.26 7.01 -0.13
C ALA A 215 0.54 8.34 -0.40
N TRP A 216 0.57 8.82 -1.65
CA TRP A 216 -0.13 10.05 -2.06
C TRP A 216 -1.64 9.93 -1.84
N LEU A 217 -2.23 8.81 -2.30
CA LEU A 217 -3.65 8.51 -2.13
C LEU A 217 -4.04 8.36 -0.67
N ASN A 218 -3.16 7.81 0.18
CA ASN A 218 -3.41 7.75 1.62
C ASN A 218 -3.33 9.14 2.28
N VAL A 219 -2.43 10.04 1.88
CA VAL A 219 -2.46 11.45 2.33
C VAL A 219 -3.77 12.10 1.94
N ALA A 220 -4.18 11.97 0.68
CA ALA A 220 -5.44 12.50 0.17
C ALA A 220 -6.65 11.94 0.94
N ALA A 221 -6.65 10.64 1.24
CA ALA A 221 -7.69 10.00 2.04
C ALA A 221 -7.77 10.59 3.45
N GLN A 222 -6.64 10.80 4.13
CA GLN A 222 -6.64 11.39 5.47
C GLN A 222 -7.07 12.86 5.47
N LEU A 223 -6.66 13.63 4.46
CA LEU A 223 -7.12 15.02 4.30
C LEU A 223 -8.63 15.11 4.02
N SER A 224 -9.17 14.17 3.25
CA SER A 224 -10.62 14.03 3.04
C SER A 224 -11.34 13.63 4.32
N ALA A 225 -10.79 12.67 5.08
CA ALA A 225 -11.36 12.24 6.36
C ALA A 225 -11.33 13.35 7.42
N ALA A 226 -10.33 14.24 7.38
CA ALA A 226 -10.27 15.42 8.25
C ALA A 226 -11.42 16.41 8.01
N GLN A 227 -12.04 16.36 6.82
CA GLN A 227 -13.23 17.16 6.46
C GLN A 227 -14.56 16.50 6.86
N SER A 228 -14.53 15.26 7.37
CA SER A 228 -15.70 14.54 7.84
C SER A 228 -16.19 15.14 9.18
N ALA A 229 -17.41 15.68 9.19
CA ALA A 229 -18.05 16.24 10.37
C ALA A 229 -18.99 15.24 11.08
N ARG A 230 -19.47 14.22 10.36
CA ARG A 230 -20.36 13.17 10.87
C ARG A 230 -19.83 11.79 10.50
N LEU A 231 -20.12 10.80 11.34
CA LEU A 231 -19.92 9.40 10.97
C LEU A 231 -20.62 9.13 9.64
N LEU A 232 -19.89 8.52 8.69
CA LEU A 232 -20.41 8.13 7.39
C LEU A 232 -20.88 9.29 6.51
N ASP A 233 -20.34 10.49 6.62
CA ASP A 233 -20.66 11.53 5.65
C ASP A 233 -19.94 11.35 4.30
N ALA A 234 -20.33 12.14 3.29
CA ALA A 234 -19.73 12.07 1.96
C ALA A 234 -18.18 12.23 1.95
N PRO A 235 -17.57 13.15 2.73
CA PRO A 235 -16.11 13.21 2.86
C PRO A 235 -15.46 11.94 3.39
N PHE A 236 -16.12 11.23 4.32
CA PHE A 236 -15.66 9.95 4.82
C PHE A 236 -15.70 8.86 3.75
N VAL A 237 -16.80 8.75 3.00
CA VAL A 237 -16.88 7.78 1.88
C VAL A 237 -15.84 8.08 0.80
N PHE A 238 -15.65 9.36 0.47
CA PHE A 238 -14.61 9.78 -0.46
C PHE A 238 -13.20 9.39 0.02
N ALA A 239 -12.93 9.55 1.33
CA ALA A 239 -11.69 9.08 1.94
C ALA A 239 -11.51 7.56 1.82
N GLN A 240 -12.57 6.78 2.05
CA GLN A 240 -12.54 5.32 1.88
C GLN A 240 -12.29 4.92 0.41
N ALA A 241 -12.89 5.61 -0.56
CA ALA A 241 -12.67 5.36 -1.97
C ALA A 241 -11.19 5.61 -2.37
N LEU A 242 -10.61 6.74 -1.94
CA LEU A 242 -9.20 7.06 -2.17
C LEU A 242 -8.25 6.01 -1.56
N MET A 243 -8.61 5.51 -0.38
CA MET A 243 -7.88 4.46 0.32
C MET A 243 -7.92 3.12 -0.41
N VAL A 244 -9.12 2.67 -0.82
CA VAL A 244 -9.28 1.45 -1.62
C VAL A 244 -8.47 1.57 -2.90
N LEU A 245 -8.55 2.72 -3.59
CA LEU A 245 -7.75 3.00 -4.77
C LEU A 245 -6.25 2.92 -4.47
N GLY A 246 -5.79 3.47 -3.34
CA GLY A 246 -4.40 3.38 -2.91
C GLY A 246 -3.93 1.94 -2.71
N TYR A 247 -4.77 1.08 -2.13
CA TYR A 247 -4.45 -0.34 -1.95
C TYR A 247 -4.42 -1.09 -3.28
N THR A 248 -5.36 -0.79 -4.18
CA THR A 248 -5.40 -1.36 -5.53
C THR A 248 -4.17 -0.97 -6.34
N VAL A 249 -3.75 0.31 -6.29
CA VAL A 249 -2.54 0.79 -6.98
C VAL A 249 -1.29 0.11 -6.43
N ALA A 250 -1.16 0.02 -5.10
CA ALA A 250 -0.09 -0.70 -4.43
C ALA A 250 0.00 -2.16 -4.88
N LEU A 251 -1.13 -2.88 -4.84
CA LEU A 251 -1.22 -4.28 -5.26
C LEU A 251 -0.92 -4.46 -6.74
N GLY A 252 -1.48 -3.61 -7.61
CA GLY A 252 -1.22 -3.66 -9.05
C GLY A 252 0.26 -3.52 -9.37
N GLY A 253 0.94 -2.56 -8.73
CA GLY A 253 2.39 -2.40 -8.92
C GLY A 253 3.21 -3.57 -8.39
N ALA A 254 2.85 -4.12 -7.21
CA ALA A 254 3.54 -5.30 -6.68
C ALA A 254 3.37 -6.54 -7.57
N LEU A 255 2.19 -6.73 -8.15
CA LEU A 255 1.92 -7.82 -9.09
C LEU A 255 2.67 -7.64 -10.42
N LEU A 256 2.66 -6.44 -10.98
CA LEU A 256 3.37 -6.12 -12.23
C LEU A 256 4.89 -6.27 -12.05
N ASP A 257 5.44 -5.75 -10.96
CA ASP A 257 6.87 -5.88 -10.63
C ASP A 257 7.26 -7.35 -10.48
N ASN A 258 6.47 -8.14 -9.74
CA ASN A 258 6.71 -9.58 -9.59
C ASN A 258 6.62 -10.34 -10.90
N ALA A 259 5.65 -10.02 -11.77
CA ALA A 259 5.52 -10.66 -13.08
C ALA A 259 6.75 -10.38 -13.97
N ARG A 260 7.29 -9.15 -13.91
CA ARG A 260 8.51 -8.79 -14.64
C ARG A 260 9.75 -9.45 -14.08
N LEU A 261 9.88 -9.52 -12.76
CA LEU A 261 10.97 -10.25 -12.10
C LEU A 261 10.95 -11.73 -12.50
N PHE A 262 9.76 -12.34 -12.56
CA PHE A 262 9.61 -13.72 -13.02
C PHE A 262 10.03 -13.89 -14.48
N GLU A 263 9.56 -13.02 -15.38
CA GLU A 263 9.93 -13.05 -16.79
C GLU A 263 11.45 -12.88 -16.98
N GLN A 264 12.08 -11.96 -16.24
CA GLN A 264 13.51 -11.73 -16.29
C GLN A 264 14.31 -12.96 -15.83
N VAL A 265 13.88 -13.60 -14.73
CA VAL A 265 14.50 -14.84 -14.26
C VAL A 265 14.30 -15.98 -15.26
N HIS A 266 13.12 -16.08 -15.87
CA HIS A 266 12.84 -17.07 -16.90
C HIS A 266 13.75 -16.90 -18.12
N GLN A 267 13.90 -15.68 -18.61
CA GLN A 267 14.80 -15.36 -19.72
C GLN A 267 16.26 -15.72 -19.37
N LEU A 268 16.74 -15.38 -18.17
CA LEU A 268 18.09 -15.75 -17.71
C LEU A 268 18.27 -17.26 -17.55
N ALA A 269 17.21 -18.00 -17.23
CA ALA A 269 17.25 -19.45 -17.09
C ALA A 269 17.19 -20.21 -18.43
N VAL A 270 16.69 -19.58 -19.49
CA VAL A 270 16.44 -20.19 -20.79
C VAL A 270 17.43 -19.72 -21.86
N SER A 271 17.97 -18.51 -21.73
CA SER A 271 18.91 -17.92 -22.69
C SER A 271 20.34 -17.87 -22.15
N ASP A 272 21.31 -17.96 -23.07
CA ASP A 272 22.72 -17.70 -22.81
C ASP A 272 22.98 -16.18 -22.75
N SER A 273 23.63 -15.74 -21.68
CA SER A 273 23.88 -14.31 -21.41
C SER A 273 24.79 -13.62 -22.43
N LEU A 274 25.61 -14.38 -23.18
CA LEU A 274 26.58 -13.81 -24.11
C LEU A 274 26.00 -13.65 -25.52
N THR A 275 25.18 -14.61 -25.95
CA THR A 275 24.66 -14.70 -27.33
C THR A 275 23.17 -14.36 -27.45
N GLY A 276 22.41 -14.38 -26.35
CA GLY A 276 20.95 -14.25 -26.36
C GLY A 276 20.22 -15.45 -26.99
N LEU A 277 20.95 -16.49 -27.41
CA LEU A 277 20.40 -17.75 -27.90
C LEU A 277 19.93 -18.63 -26.74
N ALA A 278 19.20 -19.71 -27.02
CA ALA A 278 18.83 -20.68 -26.01
C ALA A 278 20.08 -21.30 -25.35
N ASN A 279 20.06 -21.46 -24.03
CA ASN A 279 21.15 -22.09 -23.31
C ASN A 279 21.17 -23.61 -23.54
N TYR A 280 22.27 -24.26 -23.15
CA TYR A 280 22.46 -25.70 -23.33
C TYR A 280 21.33 -26.55 -22.71
N ARG A 281 20.82 -26.15 -21.54
CA ARG A 281 19.73 -26.87 -20.86
C ARG A 281 18.44 -26.81 -21.68
N ARG A 282 18.09 -25.62 -22.17
CA ARG A 282 16.92 -25.44 -23.03
C ARG A 282 17.08 -26.21 -24.34
N LEU A 283 18.27 -26.24 -24.91
CA LEU A 283 18.55 -27.02 -26.12
C LEU A 283 18.28 -28.51 -25.90
N LEU A 284 18.74 -29.07 -24.79
CA LEU A 284 18.47 -30.48 -24.44
C LEU A 284 16.97 -30.75 -24.24
N ASP A 285 16.27 -29.90 -23.49
CA ASP A 285 14.83 -30.04 -23.26
C ASP A 285 14.04 -30.02 -24.59
N VAL A 286 14.45 -29.16 -25.54
CA VAL A 286 13.82 -29.06 -26.86
C VAL A 286 14.14 -30.29 -27.72
N LEU A 287 15.40 -30.76 -27.71
CA LEU A 287 15.81 -31.96 -28.44
C LEU A 287 15.08 -33.21 -27.94
N GLU A 288 14.93 -33.37 -26.63
CA GLU A 288 14.18 -34.47 -26.02
C GLU A 288 12.70 -34.42 -26.41
N GLY A 289 12.08 -33.23 -26.33
CA GLY A 289 10.69 -33.03 -26.77
C GLY A 289 10.47 -33.32 -28.25
N GLU A 290 11.40 -32.91 -29.13
CA GLU A 290 11.33 -33.20 -30.57
C GLU A 290 11.58 -34.68 -30.87
N THR A 291 12.43 -35.36 -30.09
CA THR A 291 12.64 -36.81 -30.19
C THR A 291 11.36 -37.57 -29.84
N GLU A 292 10.71 -37.23 -28.72
CA GLU A 292 9.41 -37.82 -28.35
C GLU A 292 8.32 -37.54 -29.39
N ARG A 293 8.27 -36.32 -29.94
CA ARG A 293 7.32 -35.97 -31.01
C ARG A 293 7.55 -36.80 -32.27
N THR A 294 8.81 -37.00 -32.64
CA THR A 294 9.22 -37.82 -33.78
C THR A 294 8.77 -39.26 -33.59
N ASP A 295 9.01 -39.84 -32.41
CA ASP A 295 8.58 -41.19 -32.05
C ASP A 295 7.05 -41.36 -32.11
N ARG A 296 6.30 -40.35 -31.62
CA ARG A 296 4.83 -40.39 -31.62
C ARG A 296 4.20 -40.18 -32.99
N THR A 297 4.83 -39.39 -33.87
CA THR A 297 4.20 -38.93 -35.12
C THR A 297 4.85 -39.51 -36.38
N GLY A 298 6.01 -40.15 -36.26
CA GLY A 298 6.82 -40.63 -37.38
C GLY A 298 7.37 -39.52 -38.28
N ARG A 299 7.22 -38.24 -37.89
CA ARG A 299 7.70 -37.09 -38.67
C ARG A 299 9.12 -36.75 -38.25
N PRO A 300 10.08 -36.57 -39.19
CA PRO A 300 11.44 -36.21 -38.86
C PRO A 300 11.52 -34.83 -38.17
N PHE A 301 12.58 -34.67 -37.38
CA PHE A 301 13.06 -33.40 -36.84
C PHE A 301 13.91 -32.67 -37.89
#